data_AF-A0A315Y3Z2-F1
#
_entry.id   AF-A0A315Y3Z2-F1
#
_cell.length_a   1.000
_cell.length_b   1.000
_cell.length_c   1.000
_cell.angle_alpha   90.00
_cell.angle_beta   90.00
_cell.angle_gamma   90.00
#
_symmetry.space_group_name_H-M   'P 1'
#
loop_
_entity.id
_entity.type
_entity.pdbx_description
1 polymer ?
#
loop_
_entity_poly.entity_id
_entity_poly.type
_entity_poly.pdbx_seq_one_letter_code
_entity_poly.pdbx_strand_id
1 'polypeptide(L)'
;MISIKNDDFSNNYELFVKLCAMTSEPLKLVNENCQDMIVMTAEAFDRRRKMLDLREKLLGSEVDDMLNAKSEDFSRLGNIINELEKNEE
;
A
#
# COMPACT_ATOMS: atom_id res chain seq x y z
N MET A 1 2.99 15.34 -6.66
CA MET A 1 1.56 15.72 -6.54
C MET A 1 1.46 17.21 -6.75
N ILE A 2 0.79 17.61 -7.83
CA ILE A 2 0.65 19.01 -8.24
C ILE A 2 -0.59 19.59 -7.57
N SER A 3 -0.49 20.80 -7.02
CA SER A 3 -1.61 21.53 -6.41
C SER A 3 -2.08 22.65 -7.34
N ILE A 4 -3.39 22.77 -7.54
CA ILE A 4 -4.02 23.70 -8.49
C ILE A 4 -5.24 24.34 -7.81
N LYS A 5 -5.51 25.63 -8.04
CA LYS A 5 -6.76 26.23 -7.56
C LYS A 5 -7.95 25.66 -8.33
N ASN A 6 -9.06 25.45 -7.63
CA ASN A 6 -10.28 24.92 -8.25
C ASN A 6 -10.77 25.76 -9.44
N ASP A 7 -10.63 27.09 -9.35
CA ASP A 7 -11.05 28.01 -10.41
C ASP A 7 -10.20 27.84 -11.68
N ASP A 8 -8.88 27.68 -11.52
CA ASP A 8 -7.95 27.43 -12.64
C ASP A 8 -8.24 26.10 -13.33
N PHE A 9 -8.57 25.07 -12.54
CA PHE A 9 -8.95 23.75 -13.04
C PHE A 9 -10.24 23.82 -13.87
N SER A 10 -11.26 24.53 -13.36
CA SER A 10 -12.55 24.69 -14.05
C SER A 10 -12.39 25.43 -15.37
N ASN A 11 -11.55 26.47 -15.40
CA ASN A 11 -11.27 27.24 -16.61
C ASN A 11 -10.50 26.46 -17.69
N ASN A 12 -9.73 25.43 -17.30
CA ASN A 12 -8.87 24.66 -18.21
C ASN A 12 -9.07 23.15 -18.08
N TYR A 13 -10.32 22.72 -17.88
CA TYR A 13 -10.68 21.34 -17.58
C TYR A 13 -10.05 20.32 -18.56
N GLU A 14 -10.22 20.54 -19.86
CA GLU A 14 -9.75 19.66 -20.93
C GLU A 14 -8.22 19.44 -20.87
N LEU A 15 -7.46 20.49 -20.57
CA LEU A 15 -6.00 20.44 -20.47
C LEU A 15 -5.57 19.58 -19.29
N PHE A 16 -6.20 19.78 -18.13
CA PHE A 16 -5.86 19.04 -16.92
C PHE A 16 -6.32 17.58 -16.97
N VAL A 17 -7.44 17.28 -17.64
CA VAL A 17 -7.84 15.89 -17.91
C VAL A 17 -6.80 15.19 -18.78
N LYS A 18 -6.34 15.84 -19.86
CA LYS A 18 -5.26 15.29 -20.71
C LYS A 18 -3.97 15.11 -19.93
N LEU A 19 -3.62 16.07 -19.08
CA LEU A 19 -2.44 15.97 -18.21
C LEU A 19 -2.55 14.77 -17.26
N CYS A 20 -3.67 14.61 -16.54
CA CYS A 20 -3.92 13.46 -15.67
C CYS A 20 -3.84 12.13 -16.42
N ALA A 21 -4.37 12.06 -17.64
CA ALA A 21 -4.31 10.85 -18.45
C ALA A 21 -2.89 10.52 -18.90
N MET A 22 -2.11 11.51 -19.33
CA MET A 22 -0.73 11.32 -19.80
C MET A 22 0.24 10.97 -18.66
N THR A 23 0.13 11.65 -17.53
CA THR A 23 1.06 11.46 -16.41
C THR A 23 0.63 10.33 -15.48
N SER A 24 -0.67 9.99 -15.47
CA SER A 24 -1.28 9.13 -14.44
C SER A 24 -1.03 9.63 -13.01
N GLU A 25 -0.65 10.90 -12.85
CA GLU A 25 -0.42 11.51 -11.54
C GLU A 25 -1.69 12.20 -11.02
N PRO A 26 -1.99 12.07 -9.72
CA PRO A 26 -3.12 12.77 -9.11
C PRO A 26 -2.85 14.27 -8.96
N LEU A 27 -3.89 15.07 -9.21
CA LEU A 27 -3.91 16.51 -8.99
C LEU A 27 -4.65 16.83 -7.71
N LYS A 28 -4.11 17.75 -6.90
CA LYS A 28 -4.78 18.30 -5.72
C LYS A 28 -5.45 19.61 -6.09
N LEU A 29 -6.77 19.66 -6.02
CA LEU A 29 -7.55 20.88 -6.13
C LEU A 29 -7.63 21.55 -4.76
N VAL A 30 -7.11 22.77 -4.69
CA VAL A 30 -7.17 23.61 -3.50
C VAL A 30 -8.35 24.55 -3.63
N ASN A 31 -9.17 24.59 -2.59
CA ASN A 31 -10.30 25.50 -2.50
C ASN A 31 -10.15 26.33 -1.22
N GLU A 32 -10.29 27.65 -1.34
CA GLU A 32 -10.14 28.56 -0.18
C GLU A 32 -11.36 28.49 0.76
N ASN A 33 -12.53 28.08 0.24
CA ASN A 33 -13.80 28.06 0.96
C ASN A 33 -14.37 26.65 1.19
N CYS A 34 -13.71 25.61 0.67
CA CYS A 34 -14.14 24.22 0.82
C CYS A 34 -12.92 23.30 1.02
N GLN A 35 -13.19 22.02 1.30
CA GLN A 35 -12.14 21.03 1.45
C GLN A 35 -11.41 20.78 0.12
N ASP A 36 -10.09 20.58 0.22
CA ASP A 36 -9.26 20.17 -0.90
C ASP A 36 -9.71 18.83 -1.48
N MET A 37 -9.68 18.69 -2.81
CA MET A 37 -10.07 17.48 -3.52
C MET A 37 -8.89 16.88 -4.29
N ILE A 38 -8.95 15.58 -4.57
CA ILE A 38 -7.98 14.91 -5.45
C ILE A 38 -8.70 14.47 -6.72
N VAL A 39 -8.12 14.78 -7.87
CA VAL A 39 -8.58 14.33 -9.19
C VAL A 39 -7.54 13.40 -9.80
N MET A 40 -7.98 12.25 -10.28
CA MET A 40 -7.18 11.29 -11.03
C MET A 40 -8.07 10.50 -12.00
N THR A 41 -7.49 9.83 -12.99
CA THR A 41 -8.26 8.96 -13.89
C THR A 41 -8.74 7.72 -13.14
N ALA A 42 -9.90 7.18 -13.55
CA ALA A 42 -10.45 5.96 -12.97
C ALA A 42 -9.47 4.77 -13.09
N GLU A 43 -8.78 4.65 -14.22
CA GLU A 43 -7.76 3.62 -14.44
C GLU A 43 -6.58 3.74 -13.48
N ALA A 44 -6.08 4.96 -13.24
CA ALA A 44 -4.99 5.18 -12.28
C ALA A 44 -5.41 4.84 -10.85
N PHE A 45 -6.67 5.15 -10.49
CA PHE A 45 -7.26 4.77 -9.21
C PHE A 45 -7.31 3.25 -9.04
N ASP A 46 -7.87 2.53 -10.01
CA ASP A 46 -8.00 1.07 -9.97
C ASP A 46 -6.64 0.38 -9.93
N ARG A 47 -5.68 0.86 -10.73
CA ARG A 47 -4.30 0.35 -10.71
C ARG A 47 -3.66 0.55 -9.35
N ARG A 48 -3.82 1.73 -8.74
CA ARG A 48 -3.26 2.01 -7.41
C ARG A 48 -3.91 1.14 -6.34
N ARG A 49 -5.23 0.95 -6.40
CA ARG A 49 -5.96 0.08 -5.48
C ARG A 49 -5.46 -1.37 -5.57
N LYS A 50 -5.41 -1.95 -6.78
CA LYS A 50 -4.91 -3.32 -6.98
C LYS A 50 -3.48 -3.51 -6.50
N MET A 51 -2.62 -2.53 -6.71
CA MET A 51 -1.24 -2.57 -6.21
C MET A 51 -1.16 -2.52 -4.68
N LEU A 52 -2.02 -1.75 -4.02
CA LEU A 52 -2.10 -1.71 -2.56
C LEU A 52 -2.62 -3.05 -2.02
N ASP A 53 -3.69 -3.59 -2.60
CA ASP A 53 -4.23 -4.90 -2.21
C ASP A 53 -3.19 -6.01 -2.37
N LEU A 54 -2.41 -5.99 -3.46
CA LEU A 54 -1.32 -6.94 -3.69
C LEU A 54 -0.20 -6.78 -2.67
N ARG A 55 0.18 -5.53 -2.35
CA ARG A 55 1.21 -5.23 -1.35
C ARG A 55 0.80 -5.73 0.03
N GLU A 56 -0.46 -5.50 0.43
CA GLU A 56 -0.98 -6.01 1.71
C GLU A 56 -0.94 -7.54 1.78
N LYS A 57 -1.34 -8.22 0.70
CA LYS A 57 -1.26 -9.68 0.62
C LYS A 57 0.17 -10.21 0.72
N LEU A 58 1.12 -9.58 0.03
CA LEU A 58 2.53 -9.96 0.10
C LEU A 58 3.10 -9.74 1.51
N LEU A 59 2.80 -8.61 2.14
CA LEU A 59 3.22 -8.34 3.52
C LEU A 59 2.61 -9.34 4.52
N GLY A 60 1.35 -9.72 4.35
CA GLY A 60 0.70 -10.74 5.17
C GLY A 60 1.36 -12.11 5.01
N SER A 61 1.63 -12.52 3.77
CA SER A 61 2.31 -13.79 3.47
C SER A 61 3.73 -13.83 4.04
N GLU A 62 4.52 -12.75 3.88
CA GLU A 62 5.89 -12.68 4.41
C GLU A 62 5.91 -12.75 5.95
N VAL A 63 4.92 -12.14 6.60
CA VAL A 63 4.76 -12.23 8.06
C VAL A 63 4.35 -13.63 8.50
N ASP A 64 3.40 -14.27 7.81
CA ASP A 64 2.99 -15.64 8.10
C ASP A 64 4.13 -16.64 7.87
N ASP A 65 4.91 -16.49 6.80
CA ASP A 65 6.09 -17.33 6.53
C ASP A 65 7.17 -17.16 7.60
N MET A 66 7.44 -15.92 8.05
CA MET A 66 8.37 -15.69 9.17
C MET A 66 7.86 -16.27 10.50
N LEU A 67 6.56 -16.18 10.78
CA LEU A 67 5.96 -16.73 11.99
C LEU A 67 5.98 -18.26 11.97
N ASN A 68 5.66 -18.86 10.83
CA ASN A 68 5.70 -20.30 10.63
C ASN A 68 7.14 -20.84 10.76
N ALA A 69 8.13 -20.19 10.13
CA ALA A 69 9.54 -20.58 10.24
C ALA A 69 10.06 -20.48 11.69
N LYS A 70 9.73 -19.40 12.42
CA LYS A 70 10.09 -19.28 13.85
C LYS A 70 9.43 -20.36 14.71
N SER A 71 8.17 -20.71 14.45
CA SER A 71 7.46 -21.73 15.22
C SER A 71 8.10 -23.12 15.08
N GLU A 72 8.62 -23.44 13.89
CA GLU A 72 9.32 -24.70 13.64
C GLU A 72 10.68 -24.73 14.37
N ASP A 73 11.39 -23.60 14.41
CA ASP A 73 12.63 -23.45 15.18
C ASP A 73 12.42 -23.56 16.70
N PHE A 74 11.40 -22.90 17.26
CA PHE A 74 11.09 -23.02 18.70
C PHE A 74 10.66 -24.43 19.08
N SER A 75 9.89 -25.10 18.22
CA SER A 75 9.48 -26.49 18.44
C SER A 75 10.69 -27.44 18.41
N ARG A 76 11.64 -27.22 17.48
CA ARG A 76 12.90 -27.96 17.43
C ARG A 76 13.76 -27.74 18.66
N LEU A 77 13.90 -26.49 19.12
CA LEU A 77 14.63 -26.17 20.34
C LEU A 77 14.00 -26.83 21.57
N GLY A 78 12.66 -26.83 21.67
CA GLY A 78 11.95 -27.52 22.75
C GLY A 78 12.16 -29.04 22.76
N ASN A 79 12.24 -29.67 21.58
CA ASN A 79 12.54 -31.10 21.47
C ASN A 79 13.99 -31.41 21.90
N ILE A 80 14.96 -30.58 21.49
CA ILE A 80 16.37 -30.76 21.88
C ILE A 80 16.55 -30.60 23.40
N ILE A 81 15.89 -29.61 24.02
CA ILE A 81 15.95 -29.43 25.47
C ILE A 81 15.36 -30.65 26.20
N ASN A 82 14.19 -31.14 25.76
CA ASN A 82 13.58 -32.35 26.31
C ASN A 82 14.45 -33.61 26.14
N GLU A 83 15.20 -33.72 25.05
CA GLU A 83 16.15 -34.82 24.84
C GLU A 83 17.36 -34.72 25.77
N LEU A 84 17.87 -33.51 26.02
CA LEU A 84 18.98 -33.31 26.97
C LEU A 84 18.56 -33.63 28.40
N GLU A 85 17.37 -33.19 28.84
CA GLU A 85 16.84 -33.48 30.18
C GLU A 85 16.59 -34.99 30.40
N LYS A 86 16.26 -35.74 29.34
CA LYS A 86 16.08 -37.20 29.42
C LYS A 86 17.38 -37.99 29.46
N ASN A 87 18.51 -37.39 29.09
CA ASN A 87 19.82 -38.04 29.08
C ASN A 87 20.63 -37.76 30.36
N GLU A 88 20.06 -37.06 31.34
CA GLU A 88 20.67 -36.80 32.66
C GLU A 88 20.19 -37.75 33.78
N GLU A 89 19.40 -38.79 33.46
CA GLU A 89 19.12 -39.95 34.35
C GLU A 89 19.93 -41.20 33.94
#